data_AF-A0A538R1G5-F1
#
_entry.id   AF-A0A538R1G5-F1
#
_cell.length_a   1.000
_cell.length_b   1.000
_cell.length_c   1.000
_cell.angle_alpha   90.00
_cell.angle_beta   90.00
_cell.angle_gamma   90.00
#
_symmetry.space_group_name_H-M   'P 1'
#
loop_
_entity.id
_entity.type
_entity.pdbx_description
1 polymer ?
#
loop_
_entity_poly.entity_id
_entity_poly.type
_entity_poly.pdbx_seq_one_letter_code
_entity_poly.pdbx_strand_id
1 'polypeptide(L)'
;MSQNQYFMIPFANVPESKPSNYTVWFASWSTERPIVEPGTYPPLVVGVTTETQLPAGATLLASGGKDPPPPPPPPPSLVNISMSDYEKSIAAWLDSRDEDDKDESRADAILIPAPDPEGVSA
;
A
#
# COMPACT_ATOMS: atom_id res chain seq x y z
N MET A 1 4.74 8.65 -17.70
CA MET A 1 4.21 7.91 -16.54
C MET A 1 4.06 8.92 -15.42
N SER A 2 2.89 9.01 -14.77
CA SER A 2 2.70 9.91 -13.63
C SER A 2 3.36 9.28 -12.41
N GLN A 3 4.37 9.94 -11.84
CA GLN A 3 5.07 9.48 -10.65
C GLN A 3 4.47 10.17 -9.44
N ASN A 4 4.08 9.41 -8.41
CA ASN A 4 3.66 9.97 -7.15
C ASN A 4 4.88 10.28 -6.29
N GLN A 5 4.97 11.51 -5.78
CA GLN A 5 5.95 11.93 -4.80
C GLN A 5 5.24 12.09 -3.45
N TYR A 6 5.70 11.33 -2.46
CA TYR A 6 5.24 11.40 -1.08
C TYR A 6 6.21 12.28 -0.28
N PHE A 7 5.68 13.21 0.49
CA PHE A 7 6.49 14.19 1.23
C PHE A 7 5.92 14.49 2.61
N MET A 8 6.77 15.04 3.48
CA MET A 8 6.37 15.66 4.74
C MET A 8 6.49 17.17 4.61
N ILE A 9 5.57 17.94 5.20
CA ILE A 9 5.63 19.41 5.16
C ILE A 9 5.30 19.98 6.56
N PRO A 10 5.99 21.04 7.03
CA PRO A 10 5.60 21.72 8.26
C PRO A 10 4.17 22.26 8.16
N PHE A 11 3.38 22.11 9.23
CA PHE A 11 1.99 22.60 9.29
C PHE A 11 1.85 24.09 8.92
N ALA A 12 2.82 24.91 9.33
CA ALA A 12 2.86 26.35 9.02
C ALA A 12 3.00 26.65 7.52
N ASN A 13 3.54 25.72 6.74
CA ASN A 13 3.77 25.89 5.29
C ASN A 13 2.62 25.31 4.46
N VAL A 14 1.67 24.62 5.08
CA VAL A 14 0.45 24.18 4.42
C VAL A 14 -0.44 25.43 4.24
N PRO A 15 -0.94 25.72 3.04
CA PRO A 15 -1.89 26.80 2.84
C PRO A 15 -3.16 26.61 3.69
N GLU A 16 -3.83 27.70 4.09
CA GLU A 16 -5.10 27.61 4.81
C GLU A 16 -6.22 27.07 3.92
N SER A 17 -6.20 27.42 2.63
CA SER A 17 -7.07 26.84 1.61
C SER A 17 -6.53 25.51 1.13
N LYS A 18 -7.44 24.57 0.79
CA LYS A 18 -7.05 23.28 0.20
C LYS A 18 -6.21 23.48 -1.08
N PRO A 19 -4.99 22.95 -1.15
CA PRO A 19 -4.14 23.05 -2.33
C PRO A 19 -4.73 22.27 -3.52
N SER A 20 -4.53 22.77 -4.74
CA SER A 20 -5.05 22.17 -5.98
C SER A 20 -4.09 21.18 -6.64
N ASN A 21 -2.79 21.28 -6.33
CA ASN A 21 -1.71 20.55 -6.99
C ASN A 21 -1.11 19.41 -6.15
N TYR A 22 -1.61 19.21 -4.93
CA TYR A 22 -1.23 18.10 -4.06
C TYR A 22 -2.30 17.83 -3.02
N THR A 23 -2.32 16.62 -2.48
CA THR A 23 -3.19 16.24 -1.36
C THR A 23 -2.35 16.18 -0.09
N VAL A 24 -2.89 16.64 1.04
CA VAL A 24 -2.27 16.48 2.37
C VAL A 24 -3.20 15.78 3.32
N TRP A 25 -2.60 15.09 4.28
CA TRP A 25 -3.26 14.50 5.43
C TRP A 25 -2.57 14.96 6.71
N PHE A 26 -3.39 15.27 7.71
CA PHE A 26 -2.92 15.60 9.05
C PHE A 26 -2.82 14.33 9.90
N ALA A 27 -2.19 14.38 11.07
CA ALA A 27 -2.00 13.23 11.96
C ALA A 27 -3.29 12.44 12.35
N SER A 28 -4.47 12.97 12.03
CA SER A 28 -5.77 12.29 12.12
C SER A 28 -6.16 11.49 10.87
N TRP A 29 -5.29 11.41 9.85
CA TRP A 29 -5.58 10.94 8.49
C TRP A 29 -6.72 11.70 7.80
N SER A 30 -7.09 12.87 8.31
CA SER A 30 -8.06 13.77 7.69
C SER A 30 -7.40 14.68 6.66
N THR A 31 -8.16 15.07 5.64
CA THR A 31 -7.77 16.13 4.70
C THR A 31 -8.19 17.53 5.17
N GLU A 32 -8.94 17.62 6.26
CA GLU A 32 -9.37 18.87 6.86
C GLU A 32 -8.30 19.41 7.82
N ARG A 33 -8.00 20.70 7.70
CA ARG A 33 -7.02 21.38 8.55
C ARG A 33 -7.56 21.50 9.98
N PRO A 34 -6.89 20.90 10.99
CA PRO A 34 -7.31 21.06 12.37
C PRO A 34 -7.03 22.47 12.90
N ILE A 35 -7.82 22.89 13.88
CA ILE A 35 -7.55 24.09 14.68
C ILE A 35 -6.45 23.74 15.68
N VAL A 36 -5.36 24.51 15.69
CA VAL A 36 -4.23 24.33 16.62
C VAL A 36 -4.33 25.39 17.70
N GLU A 37 -4.53 24.96 18.94
CA GLU A 37 -4.63 25.88 20.08
C GLU A 37 -3.27 26.54 20.38
N PRO A 38 -3.24 27.82 20.81
CA PRO A 38 -2.02 28.49 21.21
C PRO A 38 -1.27 27.70 22.30
N GLY A 39 0.03 27.45 22.10
CA GLY A 39 0.87 26.71 23.04
C GLY A 39 0.91 25.20 22.81
N THR A 40 0.17 24.67 21.83
CA THR A 40 0.26 23.27 21.41
C THR A 40 1.23 23.07 20.24
N TYR A 41 1.79 21.87 20.12
CA TYR A 41 2.59 21.51 18.95
C TYR A 41 1.66 21.20 17.77
N PRO A 42 1.92 21.78 16.59
CA PRO A 42 1.12 21.48 15.41
C PRO A 42 1.30 20.01 14.98
N PRO A 43 0.30 19.41 14.32
CA PRO A 43 0.38 18.03 13.88
C PRO A 43 1.40 17.84 12.76
N LEU A 44 1.88 16.60 12.62
CA LEU A 44 2.60 16.16 11.43
C LEU A 44 1.68 16.22 10.21
N VAL A 45 2.25 16.61 9.08
CA VAL A 45 1.54 16.67 7.80
C VAL A 45 2.31 15.88 6.75
N VAL A 46 1.62 14.93 6.14
CA VAL A 46 2.11 14.15 5.00
C VAL A 46 1.31 14.52 3.77
N GLY A 47 1.94 14.48 2.60
CA GLY A 47 1.27 14.79 1.34
C GLY A 47 1.74 13.94 0.18
N VAL A 48 0.96 13.98 -0.89
CA VAL A 48 1.27 13.37 -2.17
C VAL A 48 1.04 14.36 -3.30
N THR A 49 1.96 14.39 -4.26
CA THR A 49 1.83 15.15 -5.51
C THR A 49 2.23 14.29 -6.70
N THR A 50 1.66 14.60 -7.86
CA THR A 50 2.10 14.09 -9.16
C THR A 50 3.04 15.06 -9.86
N GLU A 51 3.27 16.23 -9.28
CA GLU A 51 4.19 17.23 -9.80
C GLU A 51 5.64 16.81 -9.58
N THR A 52 6.53 17.30 -10.42
CA THR A 52 7.98 17.07 -10.27
C THR A 52 8.60 17.92 -9.17
N GLN A 53 7.97 19.06 -8.85
CA GLN A 53 8.43 20.01 -7.84
C GLN A 53 7.59 19.89 -6.57
N LEU A 54 8.27 19.69 -5.44
CA LEU A 54 7.64 19.64 -4.13
C LEU A 54 7.16 21.03 -3.66
N PRO A 55 6.13 21.09 -2.80
CA PRO A 55 5.72 22.33 -2.14
C PRO A 55 6.86 22.96 -1.32
N ALA A 56 6.81 24.28 -1.15
CA ALA A 56 7.84 25.01 -0.42
C ALA A 56 8.00 24.50 1.02
N GLY A 57 9.23 24.13 1.38
CA GLY A 57 9.57 23.60 2.71
C GLY A 57 9.12 22.15 2.96
N ALA A 58 8.68 21.43 1.92
CA ALA A 58 8.44 20.00 2.01
C ALA A 58 9.75 19.20 1.89
N THR A 59 9.79 18.05 2.56
CA THR A 59 10.87 17.06 2.50
C THR A 59 10.37 15.81 1.81
N LEU A 60 11.07 15.38 0.75
CA LEU A 60 10.74 14.14 0.04
C LEU A 60 10.89 12.93 0.98
N LEU A 61 9.89 12.06 1.00
CA LEU A 61 9.93 10.79 1.72
C LEU A 61 10.14 9.61 0.76
N ALA A 62 9.36 9.59 -0.32
CA ALA A 62 9.40 8.51 -1.30
C ALA A 62 8.88 8.99 -2.66
N SER A 63 9.28 8.27 -3.70
CA SER A 63 8.73 8.44 -5.04
C SER A 63 8.40 7.08 -5.64
N GLY A 64 7.22 6.93 -6.22
CA GLY A 64 6.77 5.66 -6.79
C GLY A 64 5.97 5.86 -8.06
N GLY A 65 6.25 5.05 -9.07
CA GLY A 65 5.40 4.85 -10.24
C GLY A 65 4.64 3.54 -10.08
N LYS A 66 3.43 3.44 -10.63
CA LYS A 66 2.84 2.11 -10.88
C LYS A 66 3.61 1.47 -12.02
N ASP A 67 4.08 0.25 -11.80
CA ASP A 67 4.56 -0.58 -12.91
C ASP A 67 3.42 -0.71 -13.93
N PRO A 68 3.75 -0.63 -15.24
CA PRO A 68 2.76 -0.92 -16.26
C PRO A 68 2.22 -2.34 -16.02
N PRO A 69 0.92 -2.59 -16.25
CA PRO A 69 0.41 -3.95 -16.20
C PRO A 69 1.24 -4.82 -17.16
N PRO A 70 1.49 -6.10 -16.82
CA PRO A 70 2.22 -7.00 -17.71
C PRO A 70 1.51 -7.03 -19.08
N PRO A 71 2.25 -7.13 -20.19
CA PRO A 71 1.65 -7.25 -21.50
C PRO A 71 0.71 -8.46 -21.52
N PRO A 72 -0.42 -8.40 -22.25
CA PRO A 72 -1.27 -9.57 -22.42
C PRO A 72 -0.46 -10.72 -23.03
N PRO A 73 -0.75 -11.98 -22.66
CA PRO A 73 -0.13 -13.12 -23.33
C PRO A 73 -0.40 -13.05 -24.84
N PRO A 74 0.56 -13.46 -25.68
CA PRO A 74 0.34 -13.50 -27.12
C PRO A 74 -0.88 -14.36 -27.43
N PRO A 75 -1.71 -13.98 -28.42
CA PRO A 75 -2.82 -14.82 -28.84
C PRO A 75 -2.25 -16.19 -29.23
N PRO A 76 -2.92 -17.29 -28.86
CA PRO A 76 -2.47 -18.60 -29.28
C PRO A 76 -2.40 -18.61 -30.81
N SER A 77 -1.25 -19.03 -31.33
CA SER A 77 -1.09 -19.27 -32.77
C SER A 77 -2.26 -20.11 -33.24
N LEU A 78 -3.06 -19.59 -34.18
CA LEU A 78 -4.19 -20.27 -34.80
C LEU A 78 -3.70 -21.43 -35.69
N VAL A 79 -3.08 -22.42 -35.07
CA VAL A 79 -2.69 -23.70 -35.67
C VAL A 79 -3.48 -24.76 -34.90
N ASN A 80 -4.68 -25.06 -35.39
CA ASN A 80 -5.53 -26.18 -34.95
C ASN A 80 -5.67 -26.36 -33.42
N ILE A 81 -6.27 -25.40 -32.74
CA ILE A 81 -6.83 -25.67 -31.40
C ILE A 81 -8.08 -26.51 -31.60
N SER A 82 -8.01 -27.78 -31.20
CA SER A 82 -9.21 -28.60 -31.07
C SER A 82 -10.01 -28.11 -29.86
N MET A 83 -11.32 -28.32 -29.83
CA MET A 83 -12.17 -27.93 -28.69
C MET A 83 -11.68 -28.56 -27.36
N SER A 84 -11.01 -29.72 -27.44
CA SER A 84 -10.38 -30.39 -26.29
C SER A 84 -9.19 -29.62 -25.70
N ASP A 85 -8.43 -28.89 -26.53
CA ASP A 85 -7.30 -28.09 -26.06
C ASP A 85 -7.80 -26.82 -25.35
N TYR A 86 -8.92 -26.27 -25.80
CA TYR A 86 -9.62 -25.19 -25.10
C TYR A 86 -10.14 -25.65 -23.73
N GLU A 87 -10.83 -26.80 -23.65
CA GLU A 87 -11.32 -27.34 -22.38
C GLU A 87 -10.19 -27.59 -21.38
N LYS A 88 -9.04 -28.12 -21.83
CA LYS A 88 -7.86 -28.30 -20.98
C LYS A 88 -7.27 -26.99 -20.47
N SER A 89 -7.25 -25.95 -21.32
CA SER A 89 -6.74 -24.64 -20.91
C SER A 89 -7.64 -23.94 -19.89
N ILE A 90 -8.97 -24.11 -20.00
CA ILE A 90 -9.92 -23.61 -19.01
C ILE A 90 -9.81 -24.41 -17.70
N ALA A 91 -9.65 -25.74 -17.77
CA ALA A 91 -9.44 -26.57 -16.58
C ALA A 91 -8.16 -26.19 -15.83
N ALA A 92 -7.05 -25.99 -16.55
CA ALA A 92 -5.79 -25.57 -15.94
C ALA A 92 -5.86 -24.16 -15.32
N TRP A 93 -6.60 -23.23 -15.94
CA TRP A 93 -6.82 -21.90 -15.37
C TRP A 93 -7.68 -21.94 -14.10
N LEU A 94 -8.71 -22.80 -14.07
CA LEU A 94 -9.52 -23.00 -12.86
C LEU A 94 -8.72 -23.69 -11.74
N ASP A 95 -7.89 -24.67 -12.07
CA ASP A 95 -7.02 -25.39 -11.12
C ASP A 95 -5.93 -24.47 -10.51
N SER A 96 -5.34 -23.60 -11.33
CA SER A 96 -4.35 -22.60 -10.86
C SER A 96 -4.94 -21.55 -9.91
N ARG A 97 -6.26 -21.41 -9.89
CA ARG A 97 -6.98 -20.45 -9.05
C ARG A 97 -7.14 -20.94 -7.61
N ASP A 98 -7.03 -22.25 -7.40
CA ASP A 98 -7.12 -22.88 -6.08
C ASP A 98 -5.75 -22.95 -5.36
N GLU A 99 -4.66 -22.55 -6.02
CA GLU A 99 -3.32 -22.56 -5.42
C GLU A 99 -2.86 -21.20 -4.84
N ASP A 100 -3.52 -20.08 -5.20
CA ASP A 100 -3.21 -18.75 -4.63
C ASP A 100 -3.72 -18.55 -3.19
N ASP A 101 -4.56 -19.45 -2.66
CA ASP A 101 -5.10 -19.38 -1.29
C ASP A 101 -4.26 -20.18 -0.24
N LYS A 102 -3.09 -20.72 -0.60
CA LYS A 102 -2.28 -21.57 0.30
C LYS A 102 -1.12 -20.89 1.02
N ASP A 103 -0.88 -19.59 0.82
CA ASP A 103 0.23 -18.87 1.46
C ASP A 103 -0.18 -17.94 2.63
N GLU A 104 -1.35 -18.17 3.24
CA GLU A 104 -1.76 -17.48 4.48
C GLU A 104 -2.09 -18.45 5.63
N SER A 105 -1.16 -19.36 5.97
CA SER A 105 -1.25 -20.11 7.23
C SER A 105 0.10 -20.48 7.87
N ARG A 106 1.12 -19.62 7.74
CA ARG A 106 2.22 -19.58 8.73
C ARG A 106 1.91 -18.59 9.86
N ALA A 107 0.86 -18.90 10.61
CA ALA A 107 0.80 -18.50 12.01
C ALA A 107 1.72 -19.45 12.79
N ASP A 108 3.03 -19.23 12.72
CA ASP A 108 3.95 -19.74 13.73
C ASP A 108 3.59 -19.03 15.04
N ALA A 109 2.66 -19.63 15.77
CA ALA A 109 2.39 -19.34 17.15
C ALA A 109 3.70 -19.52 17.91
N ILE A 110 4.39 -18.42 18.22
CA ILE A 110 5.38 -18.40 19.29
C ILE A 110 4.57 -18.60 20.57
N LEU A 111 4.35 -19.88 20.88
CA LEU A 111 3.86 -20.33 22.15
C LEU A 111 4.94 -19.95 23.16
N ILE A 112 4.79 -18.80 23.81
CA ILE A 112 5.56 -18.47 25.01
C ILE A 112 5.08 -19.48 26.06
N PRO A 113 5.91 -20.45 26.50
CA PRO A 113 5.48 -21.35 27.55
C PRO A 113 5.27 -20.54 28.83
N ALA A 114 4.06 -20.59 29.37
CA ALA A 114 3.77 -20.09 30.70
C ALA A 114 4.64 -20.84 31.72
N PRO A 115 5.18 -20.17 32.76
CA PRO A 115 5.93 -20.83 33.81
C PRO A 115 5.00 -21.74 34.62
N ASP A 116 5.37 -23.02 34.69
CA ASP A 116 4.67 -24.08 35.41
C ASP A 116 4.63 -23.76 36.92
N PRO A 117 3.45 -23.73 37.57
CA PRO A 117 3.38 -23.68 39.01
C PRO A 117 3.41 -25.11 39.60
N GLU A 118 4.24 -25.25 40.63
CA GLU A 118 4.25 -26.30 41.67
C GLU A 118 5.38 -27.34 41.63
N GLY A 119 6.13 -27.38 42.74
CA GLY A 119 6.65 -28.66 43.25
C GLY A 119 8.13 -28.74 43.60
N VAL A 120 8.62 -27.95 44.56
CA VAL A 120 9.72 -28.43 45.42
C VAL A 120 9.16 -28.61 46.84
N SER A 121 8.92 -29.85 47.21
CA SER A 121 8.61 -30.28 48.58
C SER A 121 9.89 -30.46 49.39
N ALA A 122 9.79 -30.09 50.66
CA ALA A 122 10.50 -30.56 51.86
C ALA A 122 12.04 -30.55 51.88
#